data_AF-A0A2M7FJA5-F1
#
_entry.id   AF-A0A2M7FJA5-F1
#
_cell.length_a   1.000
_cell.length_b   1.000
_cell.length_c   1.000
_cell.angle_alpha   90.00
_cell.angle_beta   90.00
_cell.angle_gamma   90.00
#
_symmetry.space_group_name_H-M   'P 1'
#
loop_
_entity.id
_entity.type
_entity.pdbx_description
1 polymer ?
#
loop_
_entity_poly.entity_id
_entity_poly.type
_entity_poly.pdbx_seq_one_letter_code
_entity_poly.pdbx_strand_id
1 'polypeptide(L)'
;VSEVRPRYAALCAVLAHTTLWLGALAALPTVALGWLASNSVNHDEAGHAAMLLHRAWAWATLAVLLLLAGWDAWKHKVDATPAWPFVGAAIAAWMLVASTAWHGGELVYRHGLGVMSLPQAEMVGRTHEHGAGHGDSPAPENAAPHDHQHEDDTHAH
;
A
#
# COMPACT_ATOMS: atom_id res chain seq x y z
N VAL A 1 -11.94 -20.92 44.81
CA VAL A 1 -11.20 -19.86 44.06
C VAL A 1 -9.76 -20.29 43.72
N SER A 2 -9.08 -21.09 44.55
CA SER A 2 -7.70 -21.56 44.33
C SER A 2 -7.49 -22.46 43.11
N GLU A 3 -8.44 -23.32 42.74
CA GLU A 3 -8.33 -24.22 41.57
C GLU A 3 -8.68 -23.59 40.22
N VAL A 4 -9.32 -22.42 40.23
CA VAL A 4 -9.81 -21.80 38.99
C VAL A 4 -8.67 -21.06 38.25
N ARG A 5 -7.78 -20.41 39.01
CA ARG A 5 -6.61 -19.69 38.49
C ARG A 5 -5.64 -20.56 37.66
N PRO A 6 -5.26 -21.79 38.07
CA PRO A 6 -4.39 -22.64 37.26
C PRO A 6 -5.05 -23.11 35.95
N ARG A 7 -6.39 -23.27 35.93
CA ARG A 7 -7.12 -23.64 34.70
C ARG A 7 -7.11 -22.54 33.65
N TYR A 8 -7.35 -21.29 34.04
CA TYR A 8 -7.28 -20.16 33.09
C TYR A 8 -5.85 -19.93 32.58
N ALA A 9 -4.83 -20.06 33.44
CA ALA A 9 -3.44 -19.93 33.03
C ALA A 9 -3.05 -20.98 31.97
N ALA A 10 -3.47 -22.24 32.15
CA ALA A 10 -3.23 -23.30 31.18
C ALA A 10 -3.94 -23.02 29.84
N LEU A 11 -5.21 -22.57 29.87
CA LEU A 11 -5.94 -22.19 28.66
C LEU A 11 -5.27 -21.02 27.92
N CYS A 12 -4.83 -19.99 28.65
CA CYS A 12 -4.11 -18.85 28.06
C CYS A 12 -2.79 -19.27 27.44
N ALA A 13 -2.05 -20.20 28.06
CA ALA A 13 -0.80 -20.72 27.50
C ALA A 13 -1.04 -21.48 26.19
N VAL A 14 -2.06 -22.35 26.15
CA VAL A 14 -2.45 -23.07 24.94
C VAL A 14 -2.88 -22.11 23.84
N LEU A 15 -3.72 -21.11 24.16
CA LEU A 15 -4.16 -20.10 23.20
C LEU A 15 -2.99 -19.26 22.67
N ALA A 16 -2.06 -18.85 23.54
CA ALA A 16 -0.90 -18.06 23.15
C ALA A 16 0.02 -18.86 22.20
N HIS A 17 0.34 -20.10 22.57
CA HIS A 17 1.15 -20.99 21.74
C HIS A 17 0.49 -21.26 20.37
N THR A 18 -0.78 -21.68 20.37
CA THR A 18 -1.50 -22.00 19.13
C THR A 18 -1.66 -20.78 18.23
N THR A 19 -1.99 -19.62 18.79
CA THR A 19 -2.16 -18.37 18.01
C THR A 19 -0.83 -17.92 17.41
N LEU A 20 0.27 -18.01 18.16
CA LEU A 20 1.60 -17.66 17.67
C LEU A 20 2.00 -18.56 16.49
N TRP A 21 1.85 -19.87 16.64
CA TRP A 21 2.19 -20.83 15.58
C TRP A 21 1.29 -20.71 14.36
N LEU A 22 -0.02 -20.54 14.55
CA LEU A 22 -0.94 -20.28 13.43
C LEU A 22 -0.56 -19.00 12.70
N GLY A 23 -0.27 -17.92 13.44
CA GLY A 23 0.16 -16.66 12.86
C GLY A 23 1.47 -16.78 12.08
N ALA A 24 2.49 -17.42 12.66
CA ALA A 24 3.77 -17.62 12.01
C ALA A 24 3.67 -18.48 10.74
N LEU A 25 2.91 -19.58 10.78
CA LEU A 25 2.72 -20.46 9.64
C LEU A 25 1.85 -19.82 8.56
N ALA A 26 0.83 -19.04 8.93
CA ALA A 26 0.00 -18.31 7.96
C ALA A 26 0.77 -17.15 7.29
N ALA A 27 1.69 -16.50 8.01
CA ALA A 27 2.48 -15.41 7.47
C ALA A 27 3.38 -15.83 6.30
N LEU A 28 3.84 -17.09 6.27
CA LEU A 28 4.69 -17.63 5.18
C LEU A 28 4.00 -17.54 3.80
N PRO A 29 2.85 -18.20 3.56
CA PRO A 29 2.14 -18.06 2.29
C PRO A 29 1.64 -16.63 2.06
N THR A 30 1.25 -15.88 3.10
CA THR A 30 0.83 -14.48 2.94
C THR A 30 1.93 -13.61 2.35
N VAL A 31 3.16 -13.67 2.88
CA VAL A 31 4.30 -12.90 2.35
C VAL A 31 4.69 -13.39 0.95
N ALA A 32 4.65 -14.70 0.71
CA ALA A 32 4.95 -15.25 -0.62
C ALA A 32 3.95 -14.78 -1.69
N LEU A 33 2.66 -14.78 -1.38
CA LEU A 33 1.61 -14.28 -2.26
C LEU A 33 1.70 -12.77 -2.45
N GLY A 34 1.97 -12.02 -1.37
CA GLY A 34 2.22 -10.58 -1.46
C GLY A 34 3.43 -10.23 -2.33
N TRP A 35 4.50 -11.02 -2.25
CA TRP A 35 5.67 -10.88 -3.13
C TRP A 35 5.30 -11.11 -4.59
N LEU A 36 4.57 -12.18 -4.90
CA LEU A 36 4.10 -12.45 -6.26
C LEU A 36 3.23 -11.30 -6.80
N ALA A 37 2.32 -10.77 -5.98
CA ALA A 37 1.50 -9.62 -6.34
C ALA A 37 2.35 -8.37 -6.61
N SER A 38 3.38 -8.12 -5.77
CA SER A 38 4.28 -6.97 -5.94
C SER A 38 5.09 -6.98 -7.25
N ASN A 39 5.20 -8.16 -7.88
CA ASN A 39 5.94 -8.36 -9.12
C ASN A 39 5.02 -8.40 -10.37
N SER A 40 3.71 -8.32 -10.21
CA SER A 40 2.74 -8.55 -11.31
C SER A 40 1.68 -7.47 -11.47
N VAL A 41 1.35 -6.72 -10.42
CA VAL A 41 0.31 -5.68 -10.46
C VAL A 41 0.90 -4.37 -10.98
N ASN A 42 0.23 -3.72 -11.95
CA ASN A 42 0.59 -2.38 -12.42
C ASN A 42 0.28 -1.33 -11.36
N HIS A 43 1.17 -0.35 -11.20
CA HIS A 43 1.05 0.74 -10.24
C HIS A 43 1.86 1.95 -10.71
N ASP A 44 1.48 3.14 -10.25
CA ASP A 44 2.21 4.38 -10.49
C ASP A 44 3.41 4.53 -9.52
N GLU A 45 4.17 5.62 -9.64
CA GLU A 45 5.38 5.84 -8.82
C GLU A 45 5.05 5.94 -7.32
N ALA A 46 3.94 6.61 -6.98
CA ALA A 46 3.48 6.72 -5.58
C ALA A 46 3.08 5.35 -5.02
N GLY A 47 2.32 4.57 -5.78
CA GLY A 47 1.98 3.19 -5.45
C GLY A 47 3.22 2.29 -5.33
N HIS A 48 4.24 2.48 -6.18
CA HIS A 48 5.50 1.74 -6.12
C HIS A 48 6.21 1.95 -4.77
N ALA A 49 6.36 3.21 -4.35
CA ALA A 49 7.00 3.54 -3.08
C ALA A 49 6.23 2.98 -1.87
N ALA A 50 4.90 3.11 -1.87
CA ALA A 50 4.04 2.54 -0.84
C ALA A 50 4.14 1.01 -0.78
N MET A 51 4.22 0.36 -1.94
CA MET A 51 4.41 -1.09 -2.06
C MET A 51 5.73 -1.57 -1.48
N LEU A 52 6.84 -0.89 -1.77
CA LEU A 52 8.14 -1.22 -1.19
C LEU A 52 8.14 -1.09 0.34
N LEU A 53 7.49 -0.04 0.86
CA LEU A 53 7.38 0.18 2.31
C LEU A 53 6.61 -0.96 2.97
N HIS A 54 5.41 -1.30 2.49
CA HIS A 54 4.64 -2.40 3.04
C HIS A 54 5.37 -3.74 2.96
N ARG A 55 6.06 -4.00 1.84
CA ARG A 55 6.85 -5.23 1.67
C ARG A 55 7.99 -5.33 2.69
N ALA A 56 8.66 -4.22 3.00
CA ALA A 56 9.69 -4.20 4.03
C ALA A 56 9.11 -4.53 5.42
N TRP A 57 7.97 -3.93 5.78
CA TRP A 57 7.25 -4.26 7.02
C TRP A 57 6.79 -5.72 7.07
N ALA A 58 6.32 -6.27 5.94
CA ALA A 58 5.88 -7.67 5.86
C ALA A 58 7.04 -8.64 6.11
N TRP A 59 8.21 -8.41 5.51
CA TRP A 59 9.41 -9.23 5.76
C TRP A 59 9.90 -9.11 7.21
N ALA A 60 9.92 -7.90 7.76
CA ALA A 60 10.28 -7.68 9.16
C ALA A 60 9.31 -8.42 10.11
N THR A 61 8.00 -8.34 9.84
CA THR A 61 6.97 -9.04 10.62
C THR A 61 7.14 -10.55 10.56
N LEU A 62 7.33 -11.10 9.37
CA LEU A 62 7.56 -12.54 9.20
C LEU A 62 8.80 -12.99 9.97
N ALA A 63 9.91 -12.27 9.85
CA ALA A 63 11.13 -12.60 10.57
C ALA A 63 10.91 -12.61 12.09
N VAL A 64 10.25 -11.59 12.65
CA VAL A 64 9.96 -11.52 14.09
C VAL A 64 9.03 -12.65 14.53
N LEU A 65 7.97 -12.97 13.77
CA LEU A 65 7.07 -14.07 14.10
C LEU A 65 7.78 -15.43 14.09
N LEU A 66 8.65 -15.67 13.11
CA LEU A 66 9.45 -16.91 13.04
C LEU A 66 10.46 -17.01 14.18
N LEU A 67 11.13 -15.90 14.53
CA LEU A 67 12.02 -15.85 15.70
C LEU A 67 11.28 -16.14 16.99
N LEU A 68 10.08 -15.57 17.16
CA LEU A 68 9.26 -15.77 18.35
C LEU A 68 8.71 -17.20 18.44
N ALA A 69 8.26 -17.77 17.32
CA ALA A 69 7.85 -19.18 17.25
C ALA A 69 9.03 -20.13 17.50
N GLY A 70 10.22 -19.82 16.99
CA GLY A 70 11.44 -20.59 17.27
C GLY A 70 11.87 -20.50 18.73
N TRP A 71 11.79 -19.31 19.33
CA TRP A 71 12.00 -19.11 20.76
C TRP A 71 11.01 -19.93 21.59
N ASP A 72 9.73 -19.87 21.22
CA ASP A 72 8.66 -20.62 21.85
C ASP A 72 8.89 -22.14 21.77
N ALA A 73 9.30 -22.65 20.61
CA ALA A 73 9.65 -24.06 20.40
C ALA A 73 10.81 -24.51 21.29
N TRP A 74 11.83 -23.65 21.47
CA TRP A 74 12.99 -23.96 22.29
C TRP A 74 12.64 -23.96 23.78
N LYS A 75 11.86 -22.96 24.24
CA LYS A 75 11.43 -22.84 25.64
C LYS A 75 10.38 -23.87 26.04
N HIS A 76 9.49 -24.30 25.15
CA HIS A 76 8.55 -25.39 25.44
C HIS A 76 9.25 -26.73 25.81
N LYS A 77 10.55 -26.88 25.49
CA LYS A 77 11.35 -28.04 25.89
C LYS A 77 12.07 -27.86 27.24
N VAL A 78 12.00 -26.68 27.87
CA VAL A 78 12.70 -26.35 29.12
C VAL A 78 11.72 -25.66 30.07
N ASP A 79 11.29 -26.36 31.13
CA ASP A 79 10.29 -25.91 32.13
C ASP A 79 10.56 -24.52 32.74
N ALA A 80 10.25 -23.46 32.01
CA ALA A 80 10.49 -22.08 32.42
C ALA A 80 9.20 -21.28 32.33
N THR A 81 8.81 -20.66 33.45
CA THR A 81 7.76 -19.64 33.51
C THR A 81 7.94 -18.59 32.40
N PRO A 82 6.86 -18.11 31.77
CA PRO A 82 6.94 -17.13 30.69
C PRO A 82 7.73 -15.91 31.17
N ALA A 83 8.90 -15.70 30.59
CA ALA A 83 9.75 -14.59 30.95
C ALA A 83 9.13 -13.30 30.44
N TRP A 84 9.02 -12.27 31.27
CA TRP A 84 8.65 -10.90 30.88
C TRP A 84 9.22 -10.42 29.52
N PRO A 85 10.48 -10.71 29.13
CA PRO A 85 10.96 -10.39 27.78
C PRO A 85 10.16 -11.02 26.64
N PHE A 86 9.66 -12.25 26.78
CA PHE A 86 8.82 -12.89 25.77
C PHE A 86 7.48 -12.16 25.61
N VAL A 87 6.89 -11.73 26.72
CA VAL A 87 5.66 -10.93 26.70
C VAL A 87 5.90 -9.59 26.00
N GLY A 88 6.99 -8.90 26.34
CA GLY A 88 7.38 -7.65 25.67
C GLY A 88 7.60 -7.84 24.16
N ALA A 89 8.27 -8.92 23.77
CA ALA A 89 8.49 -9.26 22.37
C ALA A 89 7.18 -9.61 21.63
N ALA A 90 6.23 -10.30 22.28
CA ALA A 90 4.92 -10.58 21.72
C ALA A 90 4.10 -9.31 21.49
N ILE A 91 4.15 -8.34 22.42
CA ILE A 91 3.51 -7.03 22.25
C ILE A 91 4.15 -6.27 21.07
N ALA A 92 5.48 -6.28 20.97
CA ALA A 92 6.18 -5.67 19.85
C ALA A 92 5.81 -6.33 18.51
N ALA A 93 5.71 -7.65 18.47
CA ALA A 93 5.26 -8.39 17.29
C ALA A 93 3.81 -8.03 16.91
N TRP A 94 2.92 -7.84 17.88
CA TRP A 94 1.56 -7.39 17.61
C TRP A 94 1.53 -5.98 16.99
N MET A 95 2.31 -5.04 17.53
CA MET A 95 2.44 -3.69 16.95
C MET A 95 2.98 -3.75 15.51
N LEU A 96 3.90 -4.67 15.26
CA LEU A 96 4.51 -4.87 13.94
C LEU A 96 3.51 -5.41 12.92
N VAL A 97 2.68 -6.38 13.33
CA VAL A 97 1.54 -6.87 12.53
C VAL A 97 0.54 -5.75 12.24
N ALA A 98 0.17 -4.96 13.25
CA ALA A 98 -0.76 -3.84 13.09
C ALA A 98 -0.21 -2.78 12.13
N SER A 99 1.09 -2.46 12.21
CA SER A 99 1.76 -1.51 11.32
C SER A 99 1.80 -2.04 9.87
N THR A 100 2.08 -3.33 9.69
CA THR A 100 2.05 -3.97 8.37
C THR A 100 0.65 -3.93 7.76
N ALA A 101 -0.37 -4.19 8.57
CA ALA A 101 -1.77 -4.10 8.15
C ALA A 101 -2.18 -2.66 7.80
N TRP A 102 -1.73 -1.67 8.57
CA TRP A 102 -1.96 -0.24 8.26
C TRP A 102 -1.39 0.13 6.89
N HIS A 103 -0.12 -0.20 6.65
CA HIS A 103 0.49 0.03 5.33
C HIS A 103 -0.22 -0.76 4.22
N GLY A 104 -0.67 -1.99 4.52
CA GLY A 104 -1.49 -2.83 3.66
C GLY A 104 -2.78 -2.13 3.20
N GLY A 105 -3.50 -1.55 4.15
CA GLY A 105 -4.70 -0.75 3.88
C GLY A 105 -4.40 0.49 3.03
N GLU A 106 -3.28 1.17 3.29
CA GLU A 106 -2.89 2.37 2.54
C GLU A 106 -2.60 2.06 1.05
N LEU A 107 -2.05 0.88 0.72
CA LEU A 107 -1.92 0.48 -0.69
C LEU A 107 -3.27 0.44 -1.38
N VAL A 108 -4.26 -0.19 -0.74
CA VAL A 108 -5.56 -0.44 -1.35
C VAL A 108 -6.41 0.83 -1.38
N TYR A 109 -6.56 1.50 -0.23
CA TYR A 109 -7.51 2.60 -0.07
C TYR A 109 -6.99 3.95 -0.56
N ARG A 110 -5.68 4.18 -0.48
CA ARG A 110 -5.10 5.45 -0.92
C ARG A 110 -4.46 5.37 -2.30
N HIS A 111 -3.81 4.25 -2.61
CA HIS A 111 -3.07 4.09 -3.86
C HIS A 111 -3.79 3.22 -4.89
N GLY A 112 -4.95 2.65 -4.56
CA GLY A 112 -5.74 1.85 -5.51
C GLY A 112 -5.02 0.58 -6.00
N LEU A 113 -4.05 0.06 -5.25
CA LEU A 113 -3.32 -1.13 -5.63
C LEU A 113 -4.21 -2.37 -5.51
N GLY A 114 -4.39 -3.08 -6.63
CA GLY A 114 -5.19 -4.31 -6.69
C GLY A 114 -6.71 -4.09 -6.79
N VAL A 115 -7.18 -2.84 -6.97
CA VAL A 115 -8.59 -2.58 -7.32
C VAL A 115 -8.74 -2.33 -8.81
N MET A 116 -9.92 -2.64 -9.35
CA MET A 116 -10.26 -2.27 -10.73
C MET A 116 -10.26 -0.74 -10.83
N SER A 117 -9.46 -0.18 -11.72
CA SER A 117 -9.50 1.25 -11.99
C SER A 117 -10.91 1.60 -12.46
N LEU A 118 -11.49 2.69 -11.93
CA LEU A 118 -12.62 3.31 -12.62
C LEU A 118 -12.14 3.68 -14.03
N PRO A 119 -13.01 3.57 -15.05
CA PRO A 119 -12.70 4.17 -16.35
C PRO A 119 -12.17 5.56 -16.07
N GLN A 120 -10.99 5.90 -16.59
CA GLN A 120 -10.54 7.29 -16.55
C GLN A 120 -11.73 8.09 -17.03
N ALA A 121 -12.20 9.05 -16.21
CA ALA A 121 -13.21 9.98 -16.69
C ALA A 121 -12.59 10.61 -17.93
N GLU A 122 -12.99 10.12 -19.10
CA GLU A 122 -12.57 10.68 -20.37
C GLU A 122 -12.98 12.14 -20.26
N MET A 123 -11.97 12.99 -20.06
CA MET A 123 -12.16 14.42 -20.14
C MET A 123 -12.54 14.67 -21.60
N VAL A 124 -13.85 14.62 -21.86
CA VAL A 124 -14.45 15.33 -22.98
C VAL A 124 -14.03 16.79 -22.80
N GLY A 125 -12.96 17.16 -23.48
CA GLY A 125 -12.43 18.52 -23.57
C GLY A 125 -11.50 18.96 -22.44
N ARG A 126 -10.21 18.58 -22.51
CA ARG A 126 -9.08 19.51 -22.30
C ARG A 126 -7.76 18.82 -22.61
N THR A 127 -7.22 19.13 -23.78
CA THR A 127 -5.83 18.91 -24.16
C THR A 127 -4.95 19.82 -23.29
N HIS A 128 -4.24 19.24 -22.33
CA HIS A 128 -3.11 19.91 -21.70
C HIS A 128 -1.88 19.69 -22.61
N GLU A 129 -1.67 20.61 -23.55
CA GLU A 129 -0.41 20.70 -24.29
C GLU A 129 0.69 21.21 -23.36
N HIS A 130 1.69 20.36 -23.13
CA HIS A 130 2.97 20.80 -22.59
C HIS A 130 3.76 21.48 -23.72
N GLY A 131 3.79 22.80 -23.70
CA GLY A 131 4.61 23.60 -24.60
C GLY A 131 6.10 23.30 -24.40
N ALA A 132 6.73 22.73 -25.43
CA ALA A 132 8.16 22.74 -25.63
C ALA A 132 8.43 23.41 -26.97
N GLY A 133 8.99 24.62 -26.91
CA GLY A 133 9.27 25.43 -28.07
C GLY A 133 10.39 24.85 -28.95
N HIS A 134 10.16 24.88 -30.25
CA HIS A 134 11.19 25.06 -31.27
C HIS A 134 10.53 25.53 -32.56
N GLY A 135 10.91 26.72 -33.04
CA GLY A 135 10.40 27.31 -34.26
C GLY A 135 11.11 28.62 -34.54
N ASP A 136 12.16 28.51 -35.35
CA ASP A 136 13.02 29.58 -35.84
C ASP A 136 12.24 30.57 -36.75
N SER A 137 12.77 31.79 -36.88
CA SER A 137 12.27 33.03 -37.53
C SER A 137 11.85 32.89 -39.04
N PRO A 138 11.13 33.84 -39.72
CA PRO A 138 11.31 35.31 -39.67
C PRO A 138 10.09 36.25 -39.89
N ALA A 139 10.42 37.55 -39.87
CA ALA A 139 9.63 38.79 -39.84
C ALA A 139 8.73 39.11 -41.07
N PRO A 140 7.84 40.14 -40.99
CA PRO A 140 6.80 40.40 -41.98
C PRO A 140 7.23 41.39 -43.08
N GLU A 141 6.86 41.12 -44.33
CA GLU A 141 7.01 42.04 -45.47
C GLU A 141 5.76 42.03 -46.36
N ASN A 142 5.32 43.25 -46.65
CA ASN A 142 4.16 43.73 -47.42
C ASN A 142 3.76 42.98 -48.71
N ALA A 143 2.44 42.84 -48.92
CA ALA A 143 1.74 43.22 -50.17
C ALA A 143 0.21 43.15 -50.00
N ALA A 144 -0.46 44.31 -50.11
CA ALA A 144 -1.92 44.45 -50.25
C ALA A 144 -2.32 44.29 -51.75
N PRO A 145 -3.59 44.50 -52.19
CA PRO A 145 -4.88 44.57 -51.50
C PRO A 145 -5.97 43.71 -52.20
N HIS A 146 -7.12 43.46 -51.57
CA HIS A 146 -8.36 43.21 -52.32
C HIS A 146 -9.54 43.96 -51.68
N ASP A 147 -10.08 44.85 -52.50
CA ASP A 147 -11.21 45.75 -52.29
C ASP A 147 -12.50 45.05 -52.72
N HIS A 148 -13.53 45.12 -51.87
CA HIS A 148 -14.92 44.83 -52.25
C HIS A 148 -15.86 45.71 -51.41
N GLN A 149 -16.23 46.85 -51.99
CA GLN A 149 -17.45 47.60 -51.71
C GLN A 149 -18.68 46.88 -52.27
N HIS A 150 -19.75 46.85 -51.48
CA HIS A 150 -21.18 47.05 -51.87
C HIS A 150 -21.90 47.35 -50.54
N GLU A 151 -22.19 48.61 -50.24
CA GLU A 151 -23.37 49.41 -50.61
C GLU A 151 -24.56 49.23 -49.66
N ASP A 152 -25.12 50.39 -49.33
CA ASP A 152 -26.05 50.70 -48.26
C ASP A 152 -27.41 50.01 -48.39
N ASP A 153 -28.05 49.77 -47.24
CA ASP A 153 -29.48 50.08 -47.11
C ASP A 153 -29.81 50.47 -45.67
N THR A 154 -30.05 51.76 -45.52
CA THR A 154 -30.56 52.44 -44.33
C THR A 154 -32.08 52.33 -44.27
N HIS A 155 -32.63 51.81 -43.17
CA HIS A 155 -33.97 52.18 -42.72
C HIS A 155 -34.03 52.23 -41.19
N ALA A 156 -34.17 53.44 -40.65
CA ALA A 156 -34.64 53.74 -39.31
C ALA A 156 -36.01 54.44 -39.41
N HIS A 157 -36.83 54.25 -38.37
CA HIS A 157 -38.06 54.95 -37.93
C HIS A 157 -38.70 56.02 -38.83
#